data_AF-A0A2I1CES6-F1
#
_entry.id   AF-A0A2I1CES6-F1
#
_cell.length_a   1.000
_cell.length_b   1.000
_cell.length_c   1.000
_cell.angle_alpha   90.00
_cell.angle_beta   90.00
_cell.angle_gamma   90.00
#
_symmetry.space_group_name_H-M   'P 1'
#
loop_
_entity.id
_entity.type
_entity.pdbx_description
1 polymer ?
#
loop_
_entity_poly.entity_id
_entity_poly.type
_entity_poly.pdbx_seq_one_letter_code
_entity_poly.pdbx_strand_id
1 'polypeptide(L)'
;MTAFIRQEALEKAREIQLKADEEFAIEKSKLVRQETAAIDSLYEKKFKQAAMSQQITRSTLANRTRLRVLSARQELLNDLFQQAREKISNVASKDAKKYQNVLKGLILEGLYALNEDKVSIRARKKDFGAVKKAIEEALKEFKSTVGKEAAAELDEADPLPEGSAGGVFIVGGQGKIEINNTFEERLRLLEIDALPAVRETLFGKNANRKFYD
;
A
#
# COMPACT_ATOMS: atom_id res chain seq x y z
N MET A 1 -15.83 64.23 83.46
CA MET A 1 -14.78 63.18 83.33
C MET A 1 -15.34 61.88 82.78
N THR A 2 -16.40 61.30 83.36
CA THR A 2 -17.02 60.04 82.88
C THR A 2 -17.66 60.11 81.48
N ALA A 3 -18.31 61.22 81.13
CA ALA A 3 -18.90 61.42 79.79
C ALA A 3 -17.83 61.50 78.69
N PHE A 4 -16.67 62.12 78.98
CA PHE A 4 -15.53 62.21 78.06
C PHE A 4 -14.93 60.82 77.79
N ILE A 5 -14.69 60.03 78.84
CA ILE A 5 -14.20 58.64 78.73
C ILE A 5 -15.15 57.79 77.89
N ARG A 6 -16.47 57.96 78.06
CA ARG A 6 -17.47 57.23 77.28
C ARG A 6 -17.49 57.64 75.81
N GLN A 7 -17.33 58.93 75.51
CA GLN A 7 -17.29 59.42 74.13
C GLN A 7 -16.01 58.95 73.42
N GLU A 8 -14.86 59.03 74.08
CA GLU A 8 -13.57 58.53 73.57
C GLU A 8 -13.63 57.02 73.30
N ALA A 9 -14.25 56.23 74.19
CA ALA A 9 -14.45 54.80 73.98
C ALA A 9 -15.36 54.50 72.77
N LEU A 10 -16.41 55.30 72.54
CA LEU A 10 -17.31 55.16 71.40
C LEU A 10 -16.64 55.54 70.07
N GLU A 11 -15.83 56.59 70.04
CA GLU A 11 -15.06 56.98 68.86
C GLU A 11 -14.02 55.91 68.51
N LYS A 12 -13.30 55.40 69.52
CA LYS A 12 -12.34 54.30 69.33
C LYS A 12 -13.01 53.01 68.86
N ALA A 13 -14.19 52.68 69.37
CA ALA A 13 -14.96 51.52 68.91
C ALA A 13 -15.40 51.66 67.44
N ARG A 14 -15.84 52.87 67.02
CA ARG A 14 -16.18 53.13 65.61
C ARG A 14 -14.97 53.08 64.70
N GLU A 15 -13.83 53.61 65.15
CA GLU A 15 -12.58 53.54 64.37
C GLU A 15 -12.14 52.07 64.16
N ILE A 16 -12.25 51.23 65.20
CA ILE A 16 -11.97 49.79 65.09
C ILE A 16 -12.93 49.11 64.10
N GLN A 17 -14.22 49.44 64.15
CA GLN A 17 -15.20 48.88 63.22
C GLN A 17 -14.94 49.30 61.77
N LEU A 18 -14.67 50.59 61.52
CA LEU A 18 -14.33 51.09 60.19
C LEU A 18 -13.08 50.40 59.64
N LYS A 19 -12.02 50.27 60.44
CA LYS A 19 -10.80 49.55 60.02
C LYS A 19 -11.07 48.08 59.77
N ALA A 20 -11.90 47.42 60.59
CA ALA A 20 -12.26 46.03 60.38
C ALA A 20 -13.05 45.82 59.07
N ASP A 21 -13.96 46.73 58.73
CA ASP A 21 -14.72 46.68 57.47
C ASP A 21 -13.82 46.93 56.25
N GLU A 22 -12.88 47.87 56.35
CA GLU A 22 -11.88 48.14 55.32
C GLU A 22 -10.96 46.93 55.10
N GLU A 23 -10.40 46.37 56.18
CA GLU A 23 -9.56 45.18 56.14
C GLU A 23 -10.32 43.97 55.58
N PHE A 24 -11.57 43.75 56.02
CA PHE A 24 -12.42 42.69 55.50
C PHE A 24 -12.62 42.82 53.98
N ALA A 25 -12.91 44.02 53.48
CA ALA A 25 -13.09 44.25 52.06
C ALA A 25 -11.80 43.99 51.27
N ILE A 26 -10.64 44.41 51.80
CA ILE A 26 -9.32 44.19 51.19
C ILE A 26 -8.96 42.71 51.17
N GLU A 27 -9.09 42.00 52.30
CA GLU A 27 -8.76 40.58 52.39
C GLU A 27 -9.67 39.71 51.54
N LYS A 28 -10.99 39.97 51.56
CA LYS A 28 -11.94 39.29 50.69
C LYS A 28 -11.59 39.49 49.22
N SER A 29 -11.31 40.72 48.80
CA SER A 29 -10.91 41.01 47.42
C SER A 29 -9.60 40.31 47.06
N LYS A 30 -8.62 40.28 47.98
CA LYS A 30 -7.34 39.60 47.79
C LYS A 30 -7.53 38.10 47.59
N LEU A 31 -8.29 37.44 48.46
CA LEU A 31 -8.58 36.00 48.36
C LEU A 31 -9.31 35.67 47.05
N VAL A 32 -10.36 36.44 46.70
CA VAL A 32 -11.10 36.23 45.45
C VAL A 32 -10.19 36.41 44.24
N ARG A 33 -9.31 37.42 44.21
CA ARG A 33 -8.36 37.64 43.11
C ARG A 33 -7.34 36.51 42.99
N GLN A 34 -6.85 35.98 44.12
CA GLN A 34 -5.89 34.87 44.12
C GLN A 34 -6.54 33.59 43.58
N GLU A 35 -7.73 33.25 44.06
CA GLU A 35 -8.44 32.04 43.61
C GLU A 35 -8.91 32.16 42.15
N THR A 36 -9.41 33.33 41.73
CA THR A 36 -9.78 33.56 40.32
C THR A 36 -8.57 33.40 39.39
N ALA A 37 -7.42 33.95 39.74
CA ALA A 37 -6.19 33.77 38.96
C ALA A 37 -5.75 32.29 38.89
N ALA A 38 -5.90 31.53 39.98
CA ALA A 38 -5.61 30.09 40.00
C ALA A 38 -6.59 29.31 39.10
N ILE A 39 -7.88 29.64 39.15
CA ILE A 39 -8.93 29.06 38.30
C ILE A 39 -8.64 29.37 36.83
N ASP A 40 -8.32 30.61 36.48
CA ASP A 40 -8.02 31.03 35.11
C ASP A 40 -6.82 30.27 34.55
N SER A 41 -5.74 30.12 35.33
CA SER A 41 -4.57 29.32 34.95
C SER A 41 -4.91 27.84 34.70
N LEU A 42 -5.78 27.25 35.53
CA LEU A 42 -6.26 25.88 35.34
C LEU A 42 -7.10 25.74 34.07
N TYR A 43 -8.01 26.68 33.82
CA TYR A 43 -8.85 26.67 32.62
C TYR A 43 -8.03 26.92 31.35
N GLU A 44 -7.01 27.78 31.40
CA GLU A 44 -6.11 27.99 30.26
C GLU A 44 -5.38 26.69 29.88
N LYS A 45 -4.89 25.93 30.87
CA LYS A 45 -4.27 24.61 30.65
C LYS A 45 -5.27 23.62 30.05
N LYS A 46 -6.48 23.53 30.61
CA LYS A 46 -7.54 22.65 30.09
C LYS A 46 -7.93 23.01 28.66
N PHE A 47 -8.05 24.30 28.35
CA PHE A 47 -8.39 24.78 27.02
C PHE A 47 -7.30 24.45 26.01
N LYS A 48 -6.03 24.70 26.35
CA LYS A 48 -4.89 24.33 25.49
C LYS A 48 -4.85 22.82 25.22
N GLN A 49 -5.07 21.98 26.24
CA GLN A 49 -5.13 20.53 26.08
C GLN A 49 -6.31 20.09 25.19
N ALA A 50 -7.50 20.66 25.40
CA ALA A 50 -8.67 20.35 24.60
C ALA A 50 -8.49 20.76 23.13
N ALA A 51 -7.97 21.97 22.87
CA ALA A 51 -7.68 22.45 21.53
C ALA A 51 -6.65 21.56 20.82
N MET A 52 -5.57 21.18 21.51
CA MET A 52 -4.57 20.26 20.99
C MET A 52 -5.17 18.88 20.69
N SER A 53 -5.97 18.33 21.60
CA SER A 53 -6.68 17.05 21.40
C SER A 53 -7.60 17.09 20.17
N GLN A 54 -8.33 18.19 19.98
CA GLN A 54 -9.20 18.38 18.82
C GLN A 54 -8.38 18.46 17.52
N GLN A 55 -7.24 19.15 17.53
CA GLN A 55 -6.33 19.22 16.38
C GLN A 55 -5.74 17.84 16.04
N ILE A 56 -5.30 17.07 17.03
CA ILE A 56 -4.82 15.69 16.86
C ILE A 56 -5.92 14.84 16.26
N THR A 57 -7.14 14.90 16.82
CA THR A 57 -8.29 14.13 16.34
C THR A 57 -8.61 14.44 14.88
N ARG A 58 -8.61 15.72 14.52
CA ARG A 58 -8.83 16.17 13.13
C ARG A 58 -7.73 15.63 12.20
N SER A 59 -6.47 15.71 12.61
CA SER A 59 -5.33 15.20 11.84
C SER A 59 -5.41 13.68 11.63
N THR A 60 -5.67 12.94 12.70
CA THR A 60 -5.85 11.48 12.67
C THR A 60 -7.00 11.08 11.77
N LEU A 61 -8.13 11.78 11.84
CA LEU A 61 -9.29 11.52 10.98
C LEU A 61 -8.96 11.77 9.50
N ALA A 62 -8.32 12.89 9.18
CA ALA A 62 -7.91 13.20 7.81
C ALA A 62 -6.95 12.14 7.25
N ASN A 63 -5.96 11.70 8.04
CA ASN A 63 -5.04 10.66 7.63
C ASN A 63 -5.74 9.30 7.46
N ARG A 64 -6.66 8.94 8.37
CA ARG A 64 -7.47 7.71 8.26
C ARG A 64 -8.30 7.70 6.98
N THR A 65 -8.95 8.81 6.65
CA THR A 65 -9.71 8.95 5.40
C THR A 65 -8.80 8.82 4.18
N ARG A 66 -7.63 9.46 4.21
CA ARG A 66 -6.63 9.35 3.13
C ARG A 66 -6.18 7.90 2.93
N LEU A 67 -5.83 7.19 4.00
CA LEU A 67 -5.45 5.78 3.94
C LEU A 67 -6.58 4.91 3.38
N ARG A 68 -7.83 5.15 3.81
CA ARG A 68 -8.99 4.43 3.29
C ARG A 68 -9.14 4.57 1.77
N VAL A 69 -8.98 5.78 1.24
CA VAL A 69 -9.04 6.02 -0.21
C VAL A 69 -7.89 5.32 -0.94
N LEU A 70 -6.68 5.34 -0.38
CA LEU A 70 -5.53 4.65 -0.97
C LEU A 70 -5.72 3.12 -0.98
N SER A 71 -6.22 2.55 0.12
CA SER A 71 -6.55 1.12 0.21
C SER A 71 -7.62 0.73 -0.82
N ALA A 72 -8.72 1.48 -0.92
CA ALA A 72 -9.77 1.20 -1.90
C ALA A 72 -9.26 1.27 -3.35
N ARG A 73 -8.37 2.22 -3.66
CA ARG A 73 -7.72 2.29 -4.98
C ARG A 73 -6.85 1.07 -5.25
N GLN A 74 -6.11 0.59 -4.26
CA GLN A 74 -5.28 -0.59 -4.41
C GLN A 74 -6.12 -1.87 -4.54
N GLU A 75 -7.22 -2.00 -3.80
CA GLU A 75 -8.18 -3.10 -3.94
C GLU A 75 -8.74 -3.18 -5.36
N LEU A 76 -9.18 -2.05 -5.94
CA LEU A 76 -9.65 -2.02 -7.33
C LEU A 76 -8.59 -2.48 -8.35
N LEU A 77 -7.32 -2.12 -8.13
CA LEU A 77 -6.23 -2.59 -8.98
C LEU A 77 -5.99 -4.09 -8.81
N ASN A 78 -5.99 -4.58 -7.57
CA ASN A 78 -5.82 -6.00 -7.29
C ASN A 78 -6.95 -6.83 -7.93
N ASP A 79 -8.20 -6.37 -7.83
CA ASP A 79 -9.36 -7.01 -8.44
C ASP A 79 -9.26 -7.03 -9.97
N LEU A 80 -8.78 -5.94 -10.59
CA LEU A 80 -8.54 -5.88 -12.03
C LEU A 80 -7.51 -6.91 -12.49
N PHE A 81 -6.36 -6.99 -11.81
CA PHE A 81 -5.32 -7.97 -12.14
C PHE A 81 -5.78 -9.40 -11.83
N GLN A 82 -6.59 -9.61 -10.80
CA GLN A 82 -7.20 -10.89 -10.51
C GLN A 82 -8.15 -11.34 -11.63
N GLN A 83 -9.01 -10.44 -12.13
CA GLN A 83 -9.84 -10.73 -13.29
C GLN A 83 -9.02 -10.99 -14.56
N ALA A 84 -7.87 -10.33 -14.72
CA ALA A 84 -6.95 -10.61 -15.83
C ALA A 84 -6.35 -12.02 -15.70
N ARG A 85 -5.93 -12.45 -14.50
CA ARG A 85 -5.45 -13.82 -14.22
C ARG A 85 -6.50 -14.86 -14.56
N GLU A 86 -7.75 -14.65 -14.14
CA GLU A 86 -8.87 -15.55 -14.44
C GLU A 86 -9.18 -15.60 -15.94
N LYS A 87 -9.07 -14.48 -16.66
CA LYS A 87 -9.22 -14.50 -18.13
C LYS A 87 -8.11 -15.30 -18.80
N ILE A 88 -6.87 -15.18 -18.33
CA ILE A 88 -5.72 -15.90 -18.89
C ILE A 88 -5.79 -17.40 -18.61
N SER A 89 -6.19 -17.81 -17.40
CA SER A 89 -6.39 -19.24 -17.09
C SER A 89 -7.45 -19.90 -17.97
N ASN A 90 -8.44 -19.12 -18.43
CA ASN A 90 -9.46 -19.59 -19.36
C ASN A 90 -8.99 -19.70 -20.82
N VAL A 91 -7.87 -19.07 -21.21
CA VAL A 91 -7.35 -19.13 -22.60
C VAL A 91 -6.93 -20.56 -22.95
N ALA A 92 -6.27 -21.26 -22.02
CA ALA A 92 -5.87 -22.65 -22.19
C ALA A 92 -7.05 -23.59 -22.43
N SER A 93 -8.21 -23.30 -21.82
CA SER A 93 -9.40 -24.17 -21.90
C SER A 93 -10.32 -23.87 -23.09
N LYS A 94 -10.29 -22.65 -23.65
CA LYS A 94 -11.25 -22.23 -24.69
C LYS A 94 -10.76 -22.52 -26.12
N ASP A 95 -9.48 -22.28 -26.42
CA ASP A 95 -8.96 -22.33 -27.79
C ASP A 95 -7.63 -23.09 -27.88
N ALA A 96 -7.68 -24.41 -28.09
CA ALA A 96 -6.48 -25.26 -28.15
C ALA A 96 -5.46 -24.83 -29.22
N LYS A 97 -5.91 -24.37 -30.40
CA LYS A 97 -5.02 -23.91 -31.47
C LYS A 97 -4.29 -22.61 -31.11
N LYS A 98 -4.99 -21.64 -30.52
CA LYS A 98 -4.36 -20.38 -30.08
C LYS A 98 -3.39 -20.65 -28.95
N TYR A 99 -3.76 -21.52 -28.01
CA TYR A 99 -2.89 -21.92 -26.91
C TYR A 99 -1.60 -22.58 -27.42
N GLN A 100 -1.68 -23.49 -28.39
CA GLN A 100 -0.51 -24.11 -29.01
C GLN A 100 0.43 -23.08 -29.67
N ASN A 101 -0.12 -22.11 -30.41
CA ASN A 101 0.70 -21.05 -31.02
C ASN A 101 1.39 -20.17 -29.97
N VAL A 102 0.70 -19.87 -28.86
CA VAL A 102 1.27 -19.11 -27.75
C VAL A 102 2.38 -19.90 -27.07
N LEU A 103 2.16 -21.18 -26.77
CA LEU A 103 3.19 -22.06 -26.21
C LEU A 103 4.43 -22.15 -27.10
N LYS A 104 4.24 -22.26 -28.42
CA LYS A 104 5.34 -22.22 -29.39
C LYS A 104 6.16 -20.93 -29.23
N GLY A 105 5.51 -19.77 -29.19
CA GLY A 105 6.17 -18.48 -28.99
C GLY A 105 6.94 -18.40 -27.67
N LEU A 106 6.34 -18.89 -26.57
CA LEU A 106 6.96 -18.90 -25.25
C LEU A 106 8.22 -19.78 -25.20
N ILE A 107 8.17 -20.95 -25.84
CA ILE A 107 9.34 -21.85 -25.94
C ILE A 107 10.44 -21.20 -26.76
N LEU A 108 10.08 -20.65 -27.91
CA LEU A 108 11.01 -20.02 -28.85
C LEU A 108 11.70 -18.79 -28.23
N GLU A 109 10.98 -17.96 -27.47
CA GLU A 109 11.54 -16.83 -26.71
C GLU A 109 12.60 -17.30 -25.70
N GLY A 110 12.33 -18.37 -24.95
CA GLY A 110 13.30 -18.93 -24.01
C GLY A 110 14.50 -19.60 -24.68
N LEU A 111 14.29 -20.24 -25.83
CA LEU A 111 15.39 -20.80 -26.64
C LEU A 111 16.32 -19.69 -27.14
N TYR A 112 15.78 -18.55 -27.59
CA TYR A 112 16.60 -17.40 -27.97
C TYR A 112 17.35 -16.78 -26.79
N ALA A 113 16.72 -16.75 -25.61
CA ALA A 113 17.34 -16.19 -24.41
C ALA A 113 18.48 -17.07 -23.86
N LEU A 114 18.33 -18.40 -23.88
CA LEU A 114 19.38 -19.32 -23.42
C LEU A 114 20.48 -19.53 -24.46
N ASN A 115 20.12 -19.69 -25.75
CA ASN A 115 21.05 -19.97 -26.85
C ASN A 115 22.02 -21.13 -26.56
N GLU A 116 21.49 -22.22 -26.02
CA GLU A 116 22.24 -23.43 -25.67
C GLU A 116 21.84 -24.63 -26.52
N ASP A 117 22.73 -25.61 -26.64
CA ASP A 117 22.53 -26.81 -27.45
C ASP A 117 21.54 -27.80 -26.82
N LYS A 118 21.37 -27.78 -25.49
CA LYS A 118 20.46 -28.66 -24.75
C LYS A 118 19.68 -27.89 -23.71
N VAL A 119 18.36 -27.99 -23.78
CA VAL A 119 17.44 -27.29 -22.89
C VAL A 119 16.38 -28.26 -22.41
N SER A 120 16.05 -28.25 -21.11
CA SER A 120 14.92 -29.00 -20.57
C SER A 120 13.72 -28.08 -20.36
N ILE A 121 12.53 -28.55 -20.71
CA ILE A 121 11.29 -27.80 -20.63
C ILE A 121 10.38 -28.48 -19.63
N ARG A 122 9.96 -27.74 -18.60
CA ARG A 122 8.94 -28.16 -17.64
C ARG A 122 7.61 -27.51 -18.00
N ALA A 123 6.55 -28.31 -17.99
CA ALA A 123 5.20 -27.85 -18.28
C ALA A 123 4.21 -28.53 -17.34
N ARG A 124 2.96 -28.09 -17.40
CA ARG A 124 1.87 -28.74 -16.67
C ARG A 124 1.52 -30.08 -17.34
N LYS A 125 1.17 -31.09 -16.54
CA LYS A 125 0.79 -32.43 -17.03
C LYS A 125 -0.28 -32.42 -18.14
N LYS A 126 -1.27 -31.53 -18.03
CA LYS A 126 -2.37 -31.39 -19.01
C LYS A 126 -1.88 -30.88 -20.38
N ASP A 127 -0.77 -30.16 -20.40
CA ASP A 127 -0.27 -29.45 -21.57
C ASP A 127 0.84 -30.21 -22.31
N PHE A 128 1.32 -31.34 -21.78
CA PHE A 128 2.41 -32.13 -22.37
C PHE A 128 2.19 -32.48 -23.85
N GLY A 129 0.97 -32.84 -24.25
CA GLY A 129 0.65 -33.13 -25.65
C GLY A 129 0.77 -31.92 -26.57
N ALA A 130 0.39 -30.74 -26.09
CA ALA A 130 0.51 -29.49 -26.85
C ALA A 130 1.95 -28.97 -26.87
N VAL A 131 2.67 -29.11 -25.75
CA VAL A 131 4.07 -28.70 -25.61
C VAL A 131 4.97 -29.54 -26.50
N LYS A 132 4.80 -30.87 -26.59
CA LYS A 132 5.61 -31.72 -27.50
C LYS A 132 5.50 -31.24 -28.96
N LYS A 133 4.29 -30.92 -29.43
CA LYS A 133 4.08 -30.36 -30.77
C LYS A 133 4.70 -28.96 -30.93
N ALA A 134 4.53 -28.12 -29.92
CA ALA A 134 5.09 -26.77 -29.92
C ALA A 134 6.63 -26.78 -29.91
N ILE A 135 7.27 -27.76 -29.25
CA ILE A 135 8.72 -27.96 -29.26
C ILE A 135 9.19 -28.28 -30.69
N GLU A 136 8.57 -29.24 -31.37
CA GLU A 136 8.96 -29.61 -32.74
C GLU A 136 8.87 -28.42 -33.72
N GLU A 137 7.82 -27.61 -33.59
CA GLU A 137 7.65 -26.40 -34.40
C GLU A 137 8.66 -25.29 -34.01
N ALA A 138 8.91 -25.09 -32.72
CA ALA A 138 9.86 -24.10 -32.24
C ALA A 138 11.32 -24.44 -32.63
N LEU A 139 11.71 -25.71 -32.59
CA LEU A 139 13.04 -26.15 -33.01
C LEU A 139 13.31 -25.93 -34.50
N LYS A 140 12.30 -26.16 -35.35
CA LYS A 140 12.40 -25.87 -36.80
C LYS A 140 12.64 -24.37 -37.04
N GLU A 141 11.91 -23.52 -36.34
CA GLU A 141 12.03 -22.07 -36.47
C GLU A 141 13.33 -21.54 -35.87
N PHE A 142 13.75 -22.05 -34.71
CA PHE A 142 15.03 -21.73 -34.10
C PHE A 142 16.21 -22.09 -35.03
N LYS A 143 16.20 -23.31 -35.60
CA LYS A 143 17.23 -23.74 -36.56
C LYS A 143 17.27 -22.87 -37.81
N SER A 144 16.12 -22.46 -38.33
CA SER A 144 16.04 -21.57 -39.49
C SER A 144 16.55 -20.15 -39.20
N THR A 145 16.38 -19.66 -37.98
CA THR A 145 16.68 -18.26 -37.63
C THR A 145 18.10 -18.08 -37.11
N VAL A 146 18.55 -19.00 -36.25
CA VAL A 146 19.85 -18.92 -35.54
C VAL A 146 20.91 -19.79 -36.22
N GLY A 147 20.50 -20.78 -37.04
CA GLY A 147 21.44 -21.68 -37.73
C GLY A 147 22.11 -22.71 -36.82
N LYS A 148 21.71 -22.81 -35.55
CA LYS A 148 22.18 -23.80 -34.57
C LYS A 148 21.14 -24.88 -34.31
N GLU A 149 21.60 -26.09 -34.05
CA GLU A 149 20.74 -27.19 -33.62
C GLU A 149 20.65 -27.19 -32.09
N ALA A 150 19.44 -26.96 -31.57
CA ALA A 150 19.15 -27.13 -30.15
C ALA A 150 18.32 -28.40 -29.95
N ALA A 151 18.59 -29.13 -28.87
CA ALA A 151 17.77 -30.23 -28.39
C ALA A 151 16.93 -29.73 -27.21
N ALA A 152 15.60 -29.80 -27.34
CA ALA A 152 14.67 -29.46 -26.28
C ALA A 152 13.97 -30.74 -25.79
N GLU A 153 14.20 -31.11 -24.54
CA GLU A 153 13.61 -32.28 -23.91
C GLU A 153 12.51 -31.87 -22.93
N LEU A 154 11.38 -32.58 -22.94
CA LEU A 154 10.32 -32.36 -21.95
C LEU A 154 10.69 -33.11 -20.66
N ASP A 155 10.82 -32.37 -19.56
CA ASP A 155 11.03 -32.94 -18.23
C ASP A 155 9.69 -33.36 -17.63
N GLU A 156 9.42 -34.68 -17.63
CA GLU A 156 8.21 -35.28 -17.06
C GLU A 156 8.37 -35.59 -15.56
N ALA A 157 9.57 -35.48 -14.99
CA ALA A 157 9.87 -35.82 -13.60
C ALA A 157 9.44 -34.72 -12.62
N ASP A 158 9.54 -33.44 -13.03
CA ASP A 158 9.14 -32.28 -12.23
C ASP A 158 8.10 -31.39 -12.98
N PRO A 159 6.83 -31.81 -13.03
CA PRO A 159 5.78 -31.06 -13.72
C PRO A 159 5.35 -29.83 -12.92
N LEU A 160 4.92 -28.79 -13.65
CA LEU A 160 4.35 -27.59 -13.01
C LEU A 160 3.08 -27.91 -12.20
N PRO A 161 2.81 -27.15 -11.11
CA PRO A 161 1.63 -27.36 -10.28
C PRO A 161 0.34 -27.38 -11.09
N GLU A 162 -0.58 -28.28 -10.73
CA GLU A 162 -1.88 -28.40 -11.38
C GLU A 162 -2.78 -27.18 -11.20
N GLY A 163 -2.41 -26.22 -10.34
CA GLY A 163 -3.09 -24.94 -10.19
C GLY A 163 -2.66 -23.84 -11.17
N SER A 164 -1.49 -23.98 -11.83
CA SER A 164 -0.90 -22.89 -12.61
C SER A 164 -1.69 -22.52 -13.88
N ALA A 165 -1.88 -21.26 -14.24
CA ALA A 165 -2.62 -20.89 -15.46
C ALA A 165 -2.06 -21.52 -16.76
N GLY A 166 -0.80 -21.94 -16.76
CA GLY A 166 -0.13 -22.65 -17.86
C GLY A 166 1.21 -21.99 -18.23
N GLY A 167 1.72 -22.36 -19.40
CA GLY A 167 3.02 -21.89 -19.91
C GLY A 167 4.15 -22.89 -19.63
N VAL A 168 5.39 -22.41 -19.74
CA VAL A 168 6.57 -23.27 -19.71
C VAL A 168 7.67 -22.68 -18.83
N PHE A 169 8.37 -23.57 -18.13
CA PHE A 169 9.66 -23.30 -17.51
C PHE A 169 10.73 -23.90 -18.40
N ILE A 170 11.78 -23.13 -18.66
CA ILE A 170 12.83 -23.51 -19.59
C ILE A 170 14.13 -23.48 -18.80
N VAL A 171 14.79 -24.63 -18.69
CA VAL A 171 15.95 -24.85 -17.84
C VAL A 171 17.15 -25.18 -18.72
N GLY A 172 18.19 -24.36 -18.61
CA GLY A 172 19.47 -24.49 -19.30
C GLY A 172 20.65 -24.61 -18.32
N GLY A 173 21.86 -24.67 -18.87
CA GLY A 173 23.12 -24.62 -18.14
C GLY A 173 23.31 -25.82 -17.21
N GLN A 174 22.82 -27.00 -17.60
CA GLN A 174 22.78 -28.21 -16.76
C GLN A 174 21.96 -28.01 -15.46
N GLY A 175 20.88 -27.23 -15.52
CA GLY A 175 20.01 -26.98 -14.35
C GLY A 175 20.38 -25.72 -13.56
N LYS A 176 21.28 -24.87 -14.06
CA LYS A 176 21.71 -23.65 -13.37
C LYS A 176 20.95 -22.40 -13.77
N ILE A 177 20.42 -22.36 -14.99
CA ILE A 177 19.73 -21.19 -15.53
C ILE A 177 18.28 -21.60 -15.74
N GLU A 178 17.35 -20.90 -15.09
CA GLU A 178 15.92 -21.15 -15.21
C GLU A 178 15.22 -19.91 -15.73
N ILE A 179 14.47 -20.07 -16.82
CA ILE A 179 13.61 -19.04 -17.39
C ILE A 179 12.17 -19.42 -17.11
N ASN A 180 11.54 -18.68 -16.21
CA ASN A 180 10.12 -18.81 -15.92
C ASN A 180 9.31 -18.04 -16.98
N ASN A 181 8.81 -18.74 -18.00
CA ASN A 181 7.95 -18.16 -19.03
C ASN A 181 6.48 -18.62 -18.86
N THR A 182 6.03 -18.75 -17.62
CA THR A 182 4.63 -19.03 -17.30
C THR A 182 3.75 -17.79 -17.47
N PHE A 183 2.45 -18.00 -17.70
CA PHE A 183 1.52 -16.88 -17.84
C PHE A 183 1.43 -16.01 -16.58
N GLU A 184 1.58 -16.61 -15.41
CA GLU A 184 1.54 -15.92 -14.13
C GLU A 184 2.72 -14.96 -13.98
N GLU A 185 3.95 -15.43 -14.26
CA GLU A 185 5.13 -14.58 -14.13
C GLU A 185 5.16 -13.49 -15.19
N ARG A 186 4.76 -13.79 -16.44
CA ARG A 186 4.62 -12.75 -17.48
C ARG A 186 3.60 -11.69 -17.08
N LEU A 187 2.45 -12.09 -16.54
CA LEU A 187 1.46 -11.13 -16.08
C LEU A 187 1.98 -10.33 -14.89
N ARG A 188 2.73 -10.95 -13.97
CA ARG A 188 3.33 -10.26 -12.82
C ARG A 188 4.36 -9.22 -13.26
N LEU A 189 5.23 -9.55 -14.21
CA LEU A 189 6.19 -8.60 -14.79
C LEU A 189 5.44 -7.44 -15.47
N LEU A 190 4.43 -7.76 -16.28
CA LEU A 190 3.59 -6.75 -16.92
C LEU A 190 2.83 -5.90 -15.89
N GLU A 191 2.35 -6.48 -14.79
CA GLU A 191 1.64 -5.78 -13.73
C GLU A 191 2.53 -4.70 -13.10
N ILE A 192 3.81 -4.98 -12.89
CA ILE A 192 4.78 -4.02 -12.35
C ILE A 192 5.01 -2.86 -13.33
N ASP A 193 5.26 -3.17 -14.61
CA ASP A 193 5.61 -2.17 -15.62
C ASP A 193 4.40 -1.35 -16.08
N ALA A 194 3.24 -1.99 -16.20
CA ALA A 194 2.01 -1.35 -16.63
C ALA A 194 1.29 -0.59 -15.50
N LEU A 195 1.66 -0.84 -14.23
CA LEU A 195 1.00 -0.23 -13.07
C LEU A 195 0.85 1.30 -13.17
N PRO A 196 1.89 2.07 -13.57
CA PRO A 196 1.78 3.51 -13.74
C PRO A 196 0.75 3.90 -14.82
N ALA A 197 0.75 3.21 -15.95
CA ALA A 197 -0.17 3.46 -17.06
C ALA A 197 -1.62 3.09 -16.70
N VAL A 198 -1.82 1.97 -16.00
CA VAL A 198 -3.14 1.55 -15.50
C VAL A 198 -3.67 2.55 -14.46
N ARG A 199 -2.81 3.06 -13.58
CA ARG A 199 -3.19 4.11 -12.63
C ARG A 199 -3.57 5.42 -13.31
N GLU A 200 -2.80 5.84 -14.31
CA GLU A 200 -3.08 7.07 -15.06
C GLU A 200 -4.39 6.97 -15.84
N THR A 201 -4.69 5.82 -16.43
CA THR A 201 -5.92 5.59 -17.20
C THR A 201 -7.17 5.48 -16.31
N LEU A 202 -7.08 4.82 -15.16
CA LEU A 202 -8.22 4.64 -14.24
C LEU A 202 -8.50 5.86 -13.37
N PHE A 203 -7.45 6.52 -12.86
CA PHE A 203 -7.57 7.60 -11.86
C PHE A 203 -7.22 8.98 -12.40
N GLY A 204 -6.82 9.08 -13.67
CA GLY A 204 -6.45 10.32 -14.33
C GLY A 204 -4.99 10.72 -14.14
N LYS A 205 -4.55 11.68 -14.95
CA LYS A 205 -3.19 12.22 -14.90
C LYS A 205 -2.98 13.09 -13.66
N ASN A 206 -1.78 13.05 -13.13
CA ASN A 206 -1.39 13.98 -12.07
C ASN A 206 -1.20 15.39 -12.66
N ALA A 207 -2.10 16.33 -12.34
CA ALA A 207 -2.04 17.72 -12.79
C ALA A 207 -0.76 18.46 -12.38
N ASN A 208 -0.08 17.99 -11.33
CA ASN A 208 1.15 18.61 -10.83
C ASN A 208 2.42 18.06 -11.51
N ARG A 209 2.32 16.97 -12.30
CA ARG A 209 3.48 16.42 -13.04
C ARG A 209 3.71 17.25 -14.29
N LYS A 210 4.83 17.98 -14.34
CA LYS A 210 5.21 18.84 -15.48
C LYS A 210 6.24 18.21 -16.42
N PHE A 211 7.06 17.30 -15.91
CA PHE A 211 8.16 16.66 -16.65
C PHE A 211 7.96 15.14 -16.69
N TYR A 212 8.36 14.52 -17.80
CA TYR A 212 8.23 13.08 -18.06
C TYR A 212 9.59 12.39 -18.27
N ASP A 213 10.63 13.20 -18.22
CA ASP A 213 12.04 12.92 -18.41
C ASP A 213 12.62 12.05 -17.28
#